data_AF-A0A9C8MMH7-F1
#
_entry.id   AF-A0A9C8MMH7-F1
#
_cell.length_a   1.000
_cell.length_b   1.000
_cell.length_c   1.000
_cell.angle_alpha   90.00
_cell.angle_beta   90.00
_cell.angle_gamma   90.00
#
_symmetry.space_group_name_H-M   'P 1'
#
loop_
_entity.id
_entity.type
_entity.pdbx_description
1 polymer ?
#
loop_
_entity_poly.entity_id
_entity_poly.type
_entity_poly.pdbx_seq_one_letter_code
_entity_poly.pdbx_strand_id
1 'polypeptide(L)' 'MSAHCPLIATKQGSVLVLIDIQQRLTTVMPDGIGQRLIAQVAILLKASQALSIPVIVTEQYP' A
#
# COMPACT_ATOMS: atom_id res chain seq x y z
N MET A 1 -33.42 -4.78 -0.14
CA MET A 1 -32.55 -4.76 1.06
C MET A 1 -31.18 -5.28 0.63
N SER A 2 -30.21 -4.40 0.40
CA SER A 2 -28.83 -4.81 0.09
C SER A 2 -27.91 -4.14 1.09
N ALA A 3 -27.21 -4.95 1.90
CA ALA A 3 -26.28 -4.49 2.91
C ALA A 3 -25.12 -3.75 2.22
N HIS A 4 -25.18 -2.42 2.19
CA HIS A 4 -24.04 -1.57 1.87
C HIS A 4 -23.06 -1.65 3.05
N CYS A 5 -22.11 -2.58 2.97
CA CYS A 5 -20.90 -2.50 3.77
C CYS A 5 -19.92 -1.59 3.01
N PRO A 6 -19.64 -0.36 3.47
CA PRO A 6 -19.06 0.68 2.63
C PRO A 6 -17.57 0.48 2.27
N LEU A 7 -16.89 -0.55 2.79
CA LEU A 7 -15.42 -0.68 2.71
C LEU A 7 -14.91 -2.06 2.24
N ILE A 8 -15.74 -2.88 1.59
CA ILE A 8 -15.25 -4.13 0.99
C ILE A 8 -14.60 -3.81 -0.37
N ALA A 9 -13.29 -4.02 -0.47
CA ALA A 9 -12.55 -3.90 -1.72
C ALA A 9 -12.74 -5.15 -2.59
N THR A 10 -13.04 -4.97 -3.88
CA THR A 10 -13.10 -6.06 -4.87
C THR A 10 -11.94 -5.93 -5.85
N LYS A 11 -11.42 -7.04 -6.35
CA LYS A 11 -10.31 -7.05 -7.33
C LYS A 11 -10.59 -6.12 -8.52
N GLN A 12 -11.79 -6.16 -9.09
CA GLN A 12 -12.14 -5.42 -10.30
C GLN A 12 -12.31 -3.91 -10.07
N GLY A 13 -12.55 -3.48 -8.83
CA GLY A 13 -12.78 -2.08 -8.47
C GLY A 13 -11.68 -1.47 -7.61
N SER A 14 -10.49 -2.07 -7.57
CA SER A 14 -9.42 -1.67 -6.66
C SER A 14 -8.09 -1.42 -7.36
N VAL A 15 -7.32 -0.49 -6.79
CA VAL A 15 -5.93 -0.18 -7.13
C VAL A 15 -5.16 -0.02 -5.82
N LEU A 16 -3.92 -0.52 -5.78
CA LEU A 16 -3.01 -0.23 -4.68
C LEU A 16 -2.22 1.05 -5.02
N VAL A 17 -2.33 2.07 -4.18
CA VAL A 17 -1.53 3.31 -4.33
C VAL A 17 -0.55 3.38 -3.17
N LEU A 18 0.76 3.35 -3.49
CA LEU A 18 1.84 3.54 -2.54
C LEU A 18 2.29 5.00 -2.61
N ILE A 19 2.14 5.72 -1.51
CA ILE A 19 2.37 7.16 -1.45
C ILE A 19 3.63 7.45 -0.65
N ASP A 20 4.62 8.06 -1.29
CA ASP A 20 5.80 8.66 -0.68
C ASP A 20 6.56 7.71 0.29
N ILE A 21 6.70 6.45 -0.11
CA ILE A 21 7.47 5.45 0.66
C ILE A 21 8.93 5.47 0.18
N GLN A 22 9.72 6.40 0.73
CA GLN A 22 11.09 6.66 0.30
C GLN A 22 12.10 6.54 1.45
N GLN A 23 13.35 6.23 1.11
CA GLN A 23 14.43 5.98 2.07
C GLN A 23 14.63 7.15 3.04
N ARG A 24 14.61 8.39 2.56
CA ARG A 24 14.75 9.61 3.38
C ARG A 24 13.67 9.74 4.46
N LEU A 25 12.44 9.37 4.15
CA LEU A 25 11.35 9.38 5.14
C LEU A 25 11.52 8.24 6.14
N THR A 26 11.96 7.06 5.69
CA THR A 26 12.21 5.94 6.62
C THR A 26 13.36 6.20 7.59
N THR A 27 14.33 7.05 7.23
CA THR A 27 15.47 7.38 8.10
C THR A 27 15.15 8.35 9.25
N VAL A 28 14.05 9.09 9.15
CA VAL A 28 13.58 10.01 10.21
C VAL A 28 12.43 9.43 11.04
N MET A 29 11.98 8.21 10.69
CA MET A 29 10.96 7.49 11.46
C MET A 29 11.56 6.93 12.76
N PRO A 30 10.75 6.78 13.82
CA PRO A 30 11.17 6.09 15.03
C PRO A 30 11.64 4.66 14.72
N ASP A 31 12.57 4.16 15.55
CA ASP A 31 13.16 2.84 15.37
C ASP A 31 12.12 1.74 15.16
N GLY A 32 12.33 0.90 14.14
CA GLY A 32 11.46 -0.22 13.81
C GLY A 32 10.19 0.13 13.03
N ILE A 33 9.78 1.41 12.97
CA ILE A 33 8.59 1.82 12.21
C ILE A 33 8.82 1.68 10.71
N GLY A 34 9.97 2.13 10.20
CA GLY A 34 10.34 1.98 8.79
C GLY A 34 10.38 0.52 8.34
N GLN A 35 11.04 -0.35 9.11
CA GLN A 35 11.07 -1.79 8.80
C GLN A 35 9.66 -2.42 8.83
N ARG A 36 8.83 -2.04 9.81
CA ARG A 36 7.45 -2.54 9.89
C ARG A 36 6.63 -2.10 8.68
N LEU A 37 6.74 -0.83 8.28
CA LEU A 37 6.07 -0.30 7.09
C LEU A 37 6.45 -1.10 5.84
N ILE A 38 7.75 -1.29 5.61
CA ILE A 38 8.28 -2.06 4.47
C ILE A 38 7.71 -3.49 4.46
N ALA A 39 7.67 -4.15 5.62
CA ALA A 39 7.11 -5.50 5.73
C ALA A 39 5.61 -5.55 5.37
N GLN A 40 4.81 -4.56 5.79
CA GLN A 40 3.40 -4.49 5.45
C GLN A 40 3.18 -4.19 3.96
N VAL A 41 3.94 -3.26 3.39
CA VAL A 41 3.89 -2.94 1.96
C VAL A 41 4.24 -4.16 1.11
N ALA A 42 5.22 -4.96 1.51
CA ALA A 42 5.57 -6.20 0.83
C ALA A 42 4.40 -7.20 0.78
N ILE A 43 3.59 -7.28 1.84
CA ILE A 43 2.38 -8.13 1.85
C ILE A 43 1.35 -7.59 0.87
N LEU A 44 1.10 -6.27 0.86
CA LEU A 44 0.15 -5.64 -0.05
C LEU A 44 0.56 -5.78 -1.52
N LEU A 45 1.85 -5.66 -1.82
CA LEU A 45 2.40 -5.88 -3.17
C LEU A 45 2.23 -7.33 -3.62
N LYS A 46 2.53 -8.31 -2.75
CA LYS A 46 2.30 -9.74 -3.04
C LYS A 46 0.83 -10.02 -3.30
N ALA A 47 -0.06 -9.51 -2.46
CA ALA A 47 -1.50 -9.64 -2.66
C ALA A 47 -1.94 -8.98 -3.98
N SER A 48 -1.37 -7.82 -4.30
CA SER A 48 -1.69 -7.10 -5.53
C SER A 48 -1.27 -7.86 -6.78
N GLN A 49 -0.08 -8.48 -6.75
CA GLN A 49 0.41 -9.35 -7.81
C GLN A 49 -0.48 -10.60 -7.96
N ALA A 50 -0.78 -11.28 -6.86
CA ALA A 50 -1.61 -12.49 -6.87
C ALA A 50 -3.04 -12.22 -7.36
N LEU A 51 -3.59 -11.06 -7.01
CA LEU A 51 -4.91 -10.61 -7.43
C LEU A 51 -4.88 -9.86 -8.76
N SER A 52 -3.72 -9.63 -9.38
CA SER A 52 -3.60 -8.84 -10.62
C SER A 52 -4.29 -7.47 -10.55
N ILE A 53 -4.23 -6.81 -9.39
CA ILE A 53 -4.71 -5.43 -9.23
C ILE A 53 -3.59 -4.46 -9.59
N PRO A 54 -3.91 -3.32 -10.24
CA PRO A 54 -2.92 -2.31 -10.58
C PRO A 54 -2.24 -1.74 -9.33
N VAL A 55 -0.95 -1.40 -9.47
CA VAL A 55 -0.16 -0.73 -8.44
C VAL A 55 0.35 0.59 -8.99
N ILE A 56 0.13 1.68 -8.26
CA ILE A 56 0.66 3.01 -8.56
C ILE A 56 1.60 3.40 -7.43
N VAL A 57 2.75 3.96 -7.77
CA VAL A 57 3.73 4.47 -6.80
C VAL A 57 3.94 5.95 -7.06
N THR A 58 3.95 6.76 -6.01
CA THR A 58 4.26 8.19 -6.10
C THR A 58 5.45 8.54 -5.22
N GLU A 59 6.22 9.52 -5.66
CA GLU A 59 7.32 10.11 -4.91
C GLU A 59 7.25 11.63 -5.03
N GLN A 60 7.18 12.31 -3.89
CA GLN A 60 7.34 13.76 -3.82
C GLN A 60 8.82 14.13 -3.62
N TYR A 61 9.42 14.77 -4.64
CA TYR A 61 10.79 15.31 -4.69
C TYR A 61 11.91 14.32 -4.23
N PRO A 62 12.56 13.58 -5.14
CA PRO A 62 13.61 12.60 -4.77
C PRO A 62 14.90 13.22 -4.15
#